data_AF-A0A3C0GL13-F1
#
_entry.id   AF-A0A3C0GL13-F1
#
_cell.length_a   1.000
_cell.length_b   1.000
_cell.length_c   1.000
_cell.angle_alpha   90.00
_cell.angle_beta   90.00
_cell.angle_gamma   90.00
#
_symmetry.space_group_name_H-M   'P 1'
#
loop_
_entity.id
_entity.type
_entity.pdbx_description
1 polymer ?
#
loop_
_entity_poly.entity_id
_entity_poly.type
_entity_poly.pdbx_seq_one_letter_code
_entity_poly.pdbx_strand_id
1 'polypeptide(L)'
;MRKPRVKRPVEKDKPKGYDSKWEYNLHKNLIPSWDLHSQKLSYIIKHTYNPDFIKTINGITILLEAKGRFWDYQEYNKYIWIRESLPEDHELVFLFASPYAPMPATRRRKDGTKFTHSEWAEKNKFKWFSEKTFPKEWK
;
A
#
# COMPACT_ATOMS: atom_id res chain seq x y z
N MET A 1 -1.07 -15.97 13.10
CA MET A 1 -0.70 -15.91 11.66
C MET A 1 -2.00 -15.90 10.85
N ARG A 2 -2.26 -14.94 9.96
CA ARG A 2 -3.49 -14.97 9.13
C ARG A 2 -3.46 -16.24 8.28
N LYS A 3 -4.52 -17.05 8.33
CA LYS A 3 -4.65 -18.24 7.49
C LYS A 3 -4.53 -17.80 6.02
N PRO A 4 -3.70 -18.47 5.20
CA PRO A 4 -3.64 -18.18 3.76
C PRO A 4 -5.05 -18.22 3.19
N ARG A 5 -5.39 -17.24 2.35
CA ARG A 5 -6.67 -17.28 1.64
C ARG A 5 -6.69 -18.56 0.81
N VAL A 6 -7.74 -19.37 0.98
CA VAL A 6 -7.93 -20.57 0.18
C VAL A 6 -7.85 -20.16 -1.30
N LYS A 7 -7.02 -20.86 -2.08
CA LYS A 7 -6.88 -20.58 -3.51
C LYS A 7 -8.27 -20.74 -4.12
N ARG A 8 -8.75 -19.70 -4.82
CA ARG A 8 -10.05 -19.78 -5.48
C ARG A 8 -10.00 -20.93 -6.50
N PRO A 9 -11.06 -21.76 -6.59
CA PRO A 9 -11.18 -22.74 -7.65
C PRO A 9 -10.99 -22.07 -9.01
N VAL A 10 -10.22 -22.70 -9.89
CA VAL A 10 -10.09 -22.26 -11.27
C VAL A 10 -11.19 -22.94 -12.06
N GLU A 11 -12.04 -22.15 -12.70
CA GLU A 11 -13.13 -22.66 -13.52
C GLU A 11 -12.56 -23.30 -14.81
N LYS A 12 -12.76 -24.62 -14.97
CA LYS A 12 -12.33 -25.37 -16.17
C LYS A 12 -13.17 -24.97 -17.38
N ASP A 13 -12.59 -24.98 -18.57
CA ASP A 13 -13.30 -24.74 -19.84
C ASP A 13 -14.04 -23.40 -19.90
N LYS A 14 -13.46 -22.36 -19.28
CA LYS A 14 -14.01 -21.00 -19.35
C LYS A 14 -13.85 -20.44 -20.77
N PRO A 15 -14.93 -19.95 -21.41
CA PRO A 15 -14.85 -19.32 -22.73
C PRO A 15 -13.86 -18.14 -22.77
N LYS A 16 -13.11 -18.01 -23.87
CA LYS A 16 -12.13 -16.94 -24.06
C LYS A 16 -12.83 -15.57 -24.11
N GLY A 17 -12.28 -14.59 -23.41
CA GLY A 17 -12.80 -13.22 -23.36
C GLY A 17 -13.78 -12.94 -22.22
N TYR A 18 -14.20 -13.98 -21.49
CA TYR A 18 -15.11 -13.87 -20.34
C TYR A 18 -14.37 -14.12 -19.02
N ASP A 19 -14.84 -13.49 -17.97
CA ASP A 19 -14.37 -13.62 -16.60
C ASP A 19 -14.96 -14.84 -15.90
N SER A 20 -16.15 -15.31 -16.31
CA SER A 20 -16.78 -16.55 -15.82
C SER A 20 -17.68 -17.23 -16.85
N LYS A 21 -18.05 -18.50 -16.61
CA LYS A 21 -19.09 -19.18 -17.42
C LYS A 21 -20.46 -18.52 -17.29
N TRP A 22 -20.77 -17.95 -16.13
CA TRP A 22 -22.05 -17.27 -15.92
C TRP A 22 -22.16 -16.02 -16.77
N GLU A 23 -21.11 -15.20 -16.81
CA GLU A 23 -21.04 -14.03 -17.69
C GLU A 23 -21.20 -14.41 -19.17
N TYR A 24 -20.55 -15.49 -19.62
CA TYR A 24 -20.76 -16.04 -20.96
C TYR A 24 -22.22 -16.41 -21.22
N ASN A 25 -22.87 -17.11 -20.28
CA ASN A 25 -24.27 -17.50 -20.44
C ASN A 25 -25.22 -16.30 -20.44
N LEU A 26 -24.94 -15.26 -19.66
CA LEU A 26 -25.71 -14.01 -19.67
C LEU A 26 -25.58 -13.30 -21.02
N HIS A 27 -24.34 -13.09 -21.47
CA HIS A 27 -24.09 -12.41 -22.75
C HIS A 27 -24.67 -13.21 -23.91
N LYS A 28 -24.56 -14.54 -23.91
CA LYS A 28 -25.11 -15.38 -24.98
C LYS A 28 -26.65 -15.37 -25.05
N ASN A 29 -27.33 -15.48 -23.91
CA ASN A 29 -28.76 -15.82 -23.90
C ASN A 29 -29.67 -14.66 -23.46
N LEU A 30 -29.21 -13.79 -22.58
CA LEU A 30 -30.05 -12.74 -21.96
C LEU A 30 -29.79 -11.36 -22.57
N ILE A 31 -28.52 -11.02 -22.77
CA ILE A 31 -28.09 -9.68 -23.20
C ILE A 31 -27.12 -9.70 -24.40
N PRO A 32 -27.43 -10.39 -25.51
CA PRO A 32 -26.48 -10.59 -26.63
C PRO A 32 -26.11 -9.33 -27.41
N SER A 33 -26.84 -8.23 -27.20
CA SER A 33 -26.56 -6.94 -27.84
C SER A 33 -25.75 -5.99 -26.96
N TRP A 34 -25.38 -6.39 -25.74
CA TRP A 34 -24.64 -5.53 -24.81
C TRP A 34 -23.15 -5.67 -25.03
N ASP A 35 -22.42 -4.56 -24.97
CA ASP A 35 -20.97 -4.60 -25.13
C ASP A 35 -20.27 -5.30 -23.95
N LEU A 36 -19.40 -6.26 -24.25
CA LEU A 36 -18.57 -6.95 -23.27
C LEU A 36 -17.21 -6.25 -23.12
N HIS A 37 -16.87 -5.82 -21.90
CA HIS A 37 -15.55 -5.26 -21.55
C HIS A 37 -15.08 -4.11 -22.48
N SER A 38 -16.00 -3.30 -23.01
CA SER A 38 -15.70 -2.29 -24.02
C SER A 38 -15.08 -1.00 -23.48
N GLN A 39 -15.40 -0.63 -22.24
CA GLN A 39 -14.98 0.63 -21.64
C GLN A 39 -14.45 0.44 -20.22
N LYS A 40 -13.48 1.27 -19.83
CA LYS A 40 -12.99 1.37 -18.46
C LYS A 40 -13.41 2.71 -17.88
N LEU A 41 -14.01 2.68 -16.70
CA LEU A 41 -14.44 3.88 -15.97
C LEU A 41 -13.55 4.08 -14.74
N SER A 42 -12.92 5.24 -14.66
CA SER A 42 -12.15 5.64 -13.48
C SER A 42 -13.08 6.07 -12.36
N TYR A 43 -12.74 5.70 -11.12
CA TYR A 43 -13.46 6.13 -9.91
C TYR A 43 -12.48 6.44 -8.78
N ILE A 44 -12.93 7.23 -7.81
CA ILE A 44 -12.11 7.68 -6.68
C ILE A 44 -12.73 7.16 -5.38
N ILE A 45 -11.89 6.60 -4.51
CA ILE A 45 -12.26 6.25 -3.12
C ILE A 45 -11.71 7.33 -2.20
N LYS A 46 -12.58 8.03 -1.47
CA LYS A 46 -12.17 9.08 -0.53
C LYS A 46 -11.72 8.46 0.79
N HIS A 47 -10.59 8.94 1.28
CA HIS A 47 -10.04 8.61 2.60
C HIS A 47 -9.52 9.87 3.27
N THR A 48 -9.56 9.90 4.61
CA THR A 48 -8.94 10.96 5.41
C THR A 48 -7.74 10.37 6.14
N TYR A 49 -6.60 11.03 6.03
CA TYR A 49 -5.39 10.68 6.77
C TYR A 49 -5.20 11.65 7.93
N ASN A 50 -4.97 11.10 9.13
CA ASN A 50 -4.65 11.87 10.32
C ASN A 50 -3.21 11.53 10.72
N PRO A 51 -2.23 12.41 10.46
CA PRO A 51 -0.85 12.21 10.89
C PRO A 51 -0.74 12.35 12.41
N ASP A 52 0.26 11.72 13.02
CA ASP A 52 0.47 11.83 14.47
C ASP A 52 0.92 13.25 14.87
N PHE A 53 1.81 13.86 14.09
CA PHE A 53 2.32 15.21 14.33
C PHE A 53 2.49 16.00 13.03
N ILE A 54 2.39 17.33 13.13
CA ILE A 54 2.50 18.25 12.00
C ILE A 54 3.42 19.41 12.39
N LYS A 55 4.38 19.78 11.54
CA LYS A 55 5.22 20.97 11.71
C LYS A 55 5.64 21.52 10.34
N THR A 56 5.59 22.83 10.16
CA THR A 56 6.11 23.49 8.95
C THR A 56 7.54 23.95 9.19
N ILE A 57 8.45 23.60 8.28
CA ILE A 57 9.87 23.92 8.33
C ILE A 57 10.29 24.42 6.95
N ASN A 58 10.78 25.67 6.87
CA ASN A 58 11.24 26.29 5.62
C ASN A 58 10.21 26.21 4.47
N GLY A 59 8.93 26.38 4.78
CA GLY A 59 7.84 26.33 3.79
C GLY A 59 7.37 24.93 3.40
N ILE A 60 7.93 23.87 3.99
CA ILE A 60 7.45 22.48 3.81
C ILE A 60 6.73 22.02 5.06
N THR A 61 5.51 21.51 4.93
CA THR A 61 4.73 20.89 6.00
C THR A 61 5.12 19.42 6.15
N ILE A 62 5.80 19.13 7.26
CA ILE A 62 6.18 17.78 7.65
C ILE A 62 5.02 17.12 8.38
N LEU A 63 4.58 15.97 7.88
CA LEU A 63 3.65 15.05 8.53
C LEU A 63 4.48 13.91 9.14
N LEU A 64 4.69 13.93 10.44
CA LEU A 64 5.51 12.93 11.14
C LEU A 64 4.63 11.82 11.69
N GLU A 65 4.87 10.58 11.25
CA GLU A 65 4.19 9.37 11.74
C GLU A 65 5.13 8.60 12.67
N ALA A 66 4.75 8.43 13.93
CA ALA A 66 5.46 7.58 14.88
C ALA A 66 5.04 6.11 14.66
N LYS A 67 6.01 5.25 14.35
CA LYS A 67 5.72 3.87 13.97
C LYS A 67 6.55 2.84 14.73
N GLY A 68 5.87 2.01 15.49
CA GLY A 68 6.48 0.83 16.13
C GLY A 68 6.73 -0.28 15.11
N ARG A 69 5.66 -0.88 14.59
CA ARG A 69 5.71 -1.97 13.62
C ARG A 69 4.53 -1.90 12.65
N PHE A 70 4.74 -2.29 11.39
CA PHE A 70 3.65 -2.59 10.46
C PHE A 70 3.09 -4.01 10.67
N TRP A 71 1.76 -4.12 10.74
CA TRP A 71 1.01 -5.35 10.96
C TRP A 71 0.75 -6.14 9.69
N ASP A 72 0.34 -5.47 8.62
CA ASP A 72 -0.01 -6.13 7.36
C ASP A 72 0.26 -5.28 6.11
N TYR A 73 0.04 -5.89 4.94
CA TYR A 73 0.24 -5.25 3.64
C TYR A 73 -0.63 -4.01 3.49
N GLN A 74 -1.90 -4.08 3.88
CA GLN A 74 -2.85 -3.00 3.74
C GLN A 74 -2.42 -1.76 4.53
N GLU A 75 -1.91 -1.97 5.75
CA GLU A 75 -1.44 -0.89 6.61
C GLU A 75 -0.29 -0.12 5.98
N TYR A 76 0.77 -0.80 5.52
CA TYR A 76 1.90 -0.06 4.96
C TYR A 76 1.61 0.46 3.55
N ASN A 77 0.77 -0.25 2.76
CA ASN A 77 0.43 0.15 1.39
C ASN A 77 -0.37 1.47 1.36
N LYS A 78 -1.16 1.78 2.40
CA LYS A 78 -1.90 3.06 2.45
C LYS A 78 -0.97 4.27 2.42
N TYR A 79 0.21 4.20 3.05
CA TYR A 79 1.14 5.34 3.11
C TYR A 79 1.72 5.67 1.74
N ILE A 80 1.88 4.68 0.86
CA ILE A 80 2.30 4.90 -0.52
C ILE A 80 1.27 5.82 -1.21
N TRP A 81 -0.02 5.48 -1.11
CA TRP A 81 -1.08 6.31 -1.69
C TRP A 81 -1.21 7.68 -1.05
N ILE A 82 -0.98 7.79 0.27
CA ILE A 82 -0.92 9.08 0.96
C ILE A 82 0.19 9.93 0.33
N ARG A 83 1.42 9.43 0.25
CA ARG A 83 2.57 10.14 -0.34
C ARG A 83 2.29 10.63 -1.75
N GLU A 84 1.74 9.76 -2.60
CA GLU A 84 1.41 10.09 -4.00
C GLU A 84 0.27 11.13 -4.10
N SER A 85 -0.52 11.30 -3.04
CA SER A 85 -1.65 12.26 -3.01
C SER A 85 -1.32 13.53 -2.22
N LEU A 86 -0.12 13.66 -1.67
CA LEU A 86 0.27 14.85 -0.92
C LEU A 86 0.50 16.03 -1.85
N PRO A 87 0.15 17.25 -1.43
CA PRO A 87 0.61 18.47 -2.09
C PRO A 87 2.15 18.54 -2.17
N GLU A 88 2.68 19.33 -3.11
CA GLU A 88 4.13 19.48 -3.31
C GLU A 88 4.87 20.05 -2.09
N ASP A 89 4.17 20.85 -1.27
CA ASP A 89 4.68 21.45 -0.04
C ASP A 89 4.50 20.55 1.20
N HIS A 90 4.11 19.29 1.03
CA HIS A 90 3.93 18.33 2.13
C HIS A 90 4.87 17.13 2.02
N GLU A 91 5.44 16.72 3.15
CA GLU A 91 6.30 15.54 3.23
C GLU A 91 5.84 14.62 4.37
N LEU A 92 5.52 13.36 4.04
CA LEU A 92 5.28 12.32 5.03
C LEU A 92 6.62 11.68 5.46
N VAL A 93 6.92 11.77 6.75
CA VAL A 93 8.17 11.30 7.36
C VAL A 93 7.86 10.30 8.47
N PHE A 94 8.61 9.20 8.53
CA PHE A 94 8.46 8.22 9.61
C PHE A 94 9.46 8.43 10.74
N LEU A 95 9.00 8.28 11.98
CA LEU A 95 9.86 8.05 13.15
C LEU A 95 9.68 6.61 13.62
N PHE A 96 10.62 5.73 13.27
CA PHE A 96 10.56 4.32 13.64
C PHE A 96 11.15 4.07 15.02
N ALA A 97 10.39 3.36 15.87
CA ALA A 97 10.91 2.86 17.14
C ALA A 97 11.98 1.77 16.93
N SER A 98 11.82 0.93 15.91
CA SER A 98 12.79 -0.12 15.53
C SER A 98 12.90 -0.23 14.00
N PRO A 99 13.70 0.64 13.34
CA PRO A 99 13.79 0.68 11.88
C PRO A 99 14.26 -0.64 11.25
N TYR A 100 15.08 -1.41 11.98
CA TYR A 100 15.64 -2.68 11.52
C TYR A 100 14.75 -3.90 11.88
N ALA A 101 13.58 -3.68 12.49
CA ALA A 101 12.60 -4.75 12.67
C ALA A 101 12.13 -5.28 11.31
N PRO A 102 11.81 -6.59 11.19
CA PRO A 102 11.35 -7.16 9.93
C PRO A 102 9.92 -6.71 9.59
N MET A 103 9.70 -6.35 8.33
CA MET A 103 8.36 -6.15 7.75
C MET A 103 7.50 -7.43 7.90
N PRO A 104 6.17 -7.28 8.03
CA PRO A 104 5.28 -8.42 8.21
C PRO A 104 5.32 -9.38 7.01
N ALA A 105 5.23 -10.68 7.31
CA ALA A 105 5.20 -11.77 6.32
C ALA A 105 6.39 -11.83 5.33
N THR A 106 7.52 -11.20 5.66
CA THR A 106 8.72 -11.24 4.82
C THR A 106 9.43 -12.59 4.86
N ARG A 107 9.88 -13.03 3.68
CA ARG A 107 10.75 -14.20 3.54
C ARG A 107 12.16 -13.85 4.01
N ARG A 108 12.84 -14.84 4.59
CA ARG A 108 14.24 -14.72 4.97
C ARG A 108 15.11 -14.75 3.71
N ARG A 109 16.10 -13.86 3.64
CA ARG A 109 17.13 -13.86 2.59
C ARG A 109 18.12 -15.01 2.79
N LYS A 110 18.98 -15.26 1.80
CA LYS A 110 20.01 -16.32 1.86
C LYS A 110 20.98 -16.11 3.03
N ASP A 111 21.31 -14.85 3.34
CA ASP A 111 22.17 -14.44 4.45
C ASP A 111 21.49 -14.49 5.83
N GLY A 112 20.21 -14.90 5.90
CA GLY A 112 19.47 -14.99 7.14
C GLY A 112 18.79 -13.68 7.59
N THR A 113 19.00 -12.56 6.89
CA THR A 113 18.31 -11.29 7.18
C THR A 113 16.88 -11.28 6.63
N LYS A 114 16.08 -10.31 7.05
CA LYS A 114 14.71 -10.07 6.57
C LYS A 114 14.57 -8.63 6.12
N PHE A 115 13.64 -8.40 5.20
CA PHE A 115 13.35 -7.05 4.71
C PHE A 115 12.79 -6.17 5.83
N THR A 116 13.43 -5.04 6.13
CA THR A 116 13.16 -4.21 7.32
C THR A 116 12.22 -3.03 7.04
N HIS A 117 11.81 -2.32 8.10
CA HIS A 117 10.98 -1.11 7.97
C HIS A 117 11.74 0.02 7.26
N SER A 118 13.02 0.21 7.59
CA SER A 118 13.88 1.19 6.91
C SER A 118 14.06 0.86 5.42
N GLU A 119 14.32 -0.40 5.07
CA GLU A 119 14.45 -0.81 3.68
C GLU A 119 13.13 -0.64 2.91
N TRP A 120 11.99 -0.85 3.57
CA TRP A 120 10.68 -0.53 2.99
C TRP A 120 10.50 0.97 2.76
N ALA A 121 10.85 1.81 3.74
CA ALA A 121 10.76 3.25 3.62
C ALA A 121 11.66 3.77 2.47
N GLU A 122 12.92 3.35 2.42
CA GLU A 122 13.88 3.70 1.37
C GLU A 122 13.40 3.27 -0.02
N LYS A 123 12.94 2.02 -0.15
CA LYS A 123 12.41 1.49 -1.41
C LYS A 123 11.21 2.32 -1.92
N ASN A 124 10.38 2.82 -1.02
CA ASN A 124 9.19 3.60 -1.35
C ASN A 124 9.42 5.12 -1.23
N LYS A 125 10.68 5.56 -1.15
CA LYS A 125 11.10 6.97 -1.14
C LYS A 125 10.50 7.78 0.02
N PHE A 126 10.40 7.16 1.20
CA PHE A 126 10.06 7.84 2.43
C PHE A 126 11.32 8.26 3.18
N LYS A 127 11.34 9.51 3.64
CA LYS A 127 12.28 9.94 4.67
C LYS A 127 11.89 9.31 6.00
N TRP A 128 12.88 8.87 6.75
CA TRP A 128 12.65 8.26 8.04
C TRP A 128 13.78 8.54 9.02
N PHE A 129 13.46 8.49 10.30
CA PHE A 129 14.38 8.62 11.41
C PHE A 129 14.12 7.55 12.47
N SER A 130 15.06 7.43 13.38
CA SER A 130 14.88 6.80 14.69
C SER A 130 15.06 7.86 15.76
N GLU A 131 14.74 7.56 17.01
CA GLU A 131 15.01 8.49 18.12
C GLU A 131 16.47 8.95 18.18
N LYS A 132 17.41 8.08 17.75
CA LYS A 132 18.84 8.36 17.72
C LYS A 132 19.28 9.25 16.55
N THR A 133 18.55 9.19 15.44
CA THR A 133 18.89 9.91 14.20
C THR A 133 17.97 11.10 13.94
N PHE A 134 17.03 11.38 14.85
CA PHE A 134 16.10 12.49 14.71
C PHE A 134 16.85 13.84 14.67
N PRO A 135 16.59 14.71 13.70
CA PRO A 135 17.35 15.94 13.52
C PRO A 135 17.23 16.86 14.73
N LYS A 136 18.35 17.45 15.17
CA LYS A 136 18.35 18.36 16.33
C LYS A 136 17.63 19.66 16.00
N GLU A 137 17.78 20.13 14.76
CA GLU A 137 17.11 21.30 14.21
C GLU A 137 15.57 21.16 14.14
N TRP A 138 15.04 19.95 14.27
CA TRP A 138 13.59 19.71 14.31
C TRP A 138 13.02 19.69 15.73
N LYS A 139 13.88 19.56 16.75
CA LYS A 139 13.50 19.71 18.16
C LYS A 139 13.27 21.17 18.48
#